data_AF-A0A378WED4-F1
#
_entry.id   AF-A0A378WED4-F1
#
_cell.length_a   1.000
_cell.length_b   1.000
_cell.length_c   1.000
_cell.angle_alpha   90.00
_cell.angle_beta   90.00
_cell.angle_gamma   90.00
#
_symmetry.space_group_name_H-M   'P 1'
#
loop_
_entity.id
_entity.type
_entity.pdbx_description
1 polymer ?
#
loop_
_entity_poly.entity_id
_entity_poly.type
_entity_poly.pdbx_seq_one_letter_code
_entity_poly.pdbx_strand_id
1 'polypeptide(L)'
;MLQAKKQFDEHLIEEGFFGQEINHTTYNLARMNMFLHNINYDKFHIELGDTLLNPKLKDNKSFDAIVSNPPYSVKWIGSDDPTLINDERFAPAGILPPKSKADFC
;
A
#
# COMPACT_ATOMS: atom_id res chain seq x y z
N MET A 1 -1.50 -10.55 -1.50
CA MET A 1 -1.09 -10.79 -0.09
C MET A 1 -0.80 -12.26 0.20
N LEU A 2 -1.73 -13.21 -0.01
CA LEU A 2 -1.47 -14.63 0.31
C LEU A 2 -0.40 -15.34 -0.55
N GLN A 3 -0.20 -14.91 -1.81
CA GLN A 3 0.88 -15.44 -2.66
C GLN A 3 2.27 -15.10 -2.10
N ALA A 4 2.41 -13.99 -1.39
CA ALA A 4 3.68 -13.61 -0.76
C ALA A 4 4.05 -14.58 0.36
N LYS A 5 3.10 -14.94 1.25
CA LYS A 5 3.36 -15.89 2.35
C LYS A 5 3.79 -17.27 1.85
N LYS A 6 3.32 -17.72 0.68
CA LYS A 6 3.75 -19.01 0.11
C LYS A 6 5.21 -19.03 -0.35
N GLN A 7 5.84 -17.87 -0.45
CA GLN A 7 7.17 -17.68 -0.99
C GLN A 7 8.22 -17.39 0.10
N PHE A 8 7.78 -17.15 1.34
CA PHE A 8 8.64 -16.92 2.49
C PHE A 8 8.34 -17.97 3.56
N ASP A 9 9.37 -18.70 4.01
CA ASP A 9 9.26 -19.64 5.13
C ASP A 9 8.63 -18.96 6.35
N GLU A 10 7.84 -19.70 7.13
CA GLU A 10 7.11 -19.19 8.31
C GLU A 10 8.00 -18.49 9.35
N HIS A 11 9.33 -18.67 9.26
CA HIS A 11 10.34 -18.09 10.14
C HIS A 11 10.89 -16.73 9.71
N LEU A 12 10.42 -16.12 8.61
CA LEU A 12 11.01 -14.88 8.07
C LEU A 12 10.23 -13.58 8.33
N ILE A 13 9.01 -13.65 8.87
CA ILE A 13 8.16 -12.45 9.06
C ILE A 13 8.21 -12.02 10.53
N GLU A 14 9.27 -11.31 10.90
CA GLU A 14 9.50 -10.89 12.29
C GLU A 14 8.58 -9.73 12.71
N GLU A 15 8.41 -8.71 11.85
CA GLU A 15 7.69 -7.49 12.20
C GLU A 15 6.21 -7.47 11.78
N GLY A 16 5.78 -8.43 10.97
CA GLY A 16 4.39 -8.57 10.54
C GLY A 16 4.05 -7.89 9.20
N PHE A 17 2.75 -7.85 8.89
CA PHE A 17 2.24 -7.35 7.62
C PHE A 17 1.72 -5.93 7.74
N PHE A 18 2.14 -5.05 6.83
CA PHE A 18 1.68 -3.66 6.77
C PHE A 18 0.95 -3.41 5.47
N GLY A 19 -0.13 -2.63 5.51
CA GLY A 19 -0.88 -2.29 4.31
C GLY A 19 -1.79 -1.08 4.49
N GLN A 20 -2.19 -0.50 3.36
CA GLN A 20 -3.16 0.59 3.33
C GLN A 20 -4.15 0.33 2.20
N GLU A 21 -5.43 0.44 2.50
CA GLU A 21 -6.54 0.16 1.58
C GLU A 21 -7.54 1.31 1.61
N ILE A 22 -8.00 1.75 0.44
CA ILE A 22 -8.96 2.86 0.33
C ILE A 22 -10.41 2.39 0.47
N ASN A 23 -10.71 1.16 0.02
CA ASN A 23 -12.03 0.60 0.03
C ASN A 23 -12.36 -0.04 1.39
N HIS A 24 -13.39 0.49 2.06
CA HIS A 24 -13.81 0.03 3.38
C HIS A 24 -14.19 -1.46 3.44
N THR A 25 -14.83 -1.99 2.40
CA THR A 25 -15.20 -3.41 2.32
C THR A 25 -13.96 -4.29 2.17
N THR A 26 -13.04 -3.92 1.27
CA THR A 26 -11.77 -4.64 1.06
C THR A 26 -10.88 -4.57 2.31
N TYR A 27 -10.86 -3.43 3.00
CA TYR A 27 -10.16 -3.24 4.27
C TYR A 27 -10.63 -4.24 5.34
N ASN A 28 -11.95 -4.35 5.54
CA ASN A 28 -12.50 -5.31 6.50
C ASN A 28 -12.21 -6.75 6.08
N LEU A 29 -12.33 -7.06 4.79
CA LEU A 29 -12.00 -8.38 4.25
C LEU A 29 -10.53 -8.72 4.49
N ALA A 30 -9.61 -7.78 4.30
CA ALA A 30 -8.19 -7.98 4.51
C ALA A 30 -7.89 -8.28 5.99
N ARG A 31 -8.48 -7.53 6.93
CA ARG A 31 -8.32 -7.82 8.38
C ARG A 31 -8.90 -9.17 8.77
N MET A 32 -10.11 -9.49 8.30
CA MET A 32 -10.71 -10.81 8.51
C MET A 32 -9.86 -11.94 7.92
N ASN A 33 -9.27 -11.72 6.74
CA ASN A 33 -8.36 -12.69 6.11
C ASN A 33 -7.14 -12.95 6.99
N MET A 34 -6.50 -11.91 7.54
CA MET A 34 -5.38 -12.08 8.47
C MET A 34 -5.77 -12.89 9.71
N PHE A 35 -6.94 -12.60 10.30
CA PHE A 35 -7.47 -13.36 11.43
C PHE A 35 -7.73 -14.83 11.09
N LEU A 36 -8.36 -15.12 9.95
CA LEU A 36 -8.66 -16.49 9.51
C LEU A 36 -7.39 -17.31 9.26
N HIS A 37 -6.28 -16.66 8.93
CA HIS A 37 -4.98 -17.29 8.75
C HIS A 37 -4.13 -17.33 10.03
N ASN A 38 -4.76 -17.13 11.20
CA ASN A 38 -4.16 -17.23 12.52
C ASN A 38 -2.94 -16.31 12.70
N ILE A 39 -3.00 -15.12 12.08
CA ILE A 39 -1.99 -14.08 12.28
C ILE A 39 -2.41 -13.27 13.51
N ASN A 40 -1.53 -13.17 14.49
CA ASN A 40 -1.80 -12.40 15.70
C ASN A 40 -1.98 -10.91 15.36
N TYR A 41 -2.81 -10.23 16.14
CA TYR A 41 -3.17 -8.82 15.91
C TYR A 41 -1.97 -7.86 15.98
N ASP A 42 -0.92 -8.22 16.73
CA ASP A 42 0.35 -7.50 16.80
C ASP A 42 1.26 -7.73 15.58
N LYS A 43 0.93 -8.71 14.72
CA LYS A 43 1.67 -9.08 13.52
C LYS A 43 1.01 -8.58 12.22
N PHE A 44 -0.02 -7.74 12.31
CA PHE A 44 -0.49 -7.01 11.13
C PHE A 44 -1.07 -5.64 11.49
N HIS A 45 -0.82 -4.67 10.61
CA HIS A 45 -1.36 -3.34 10.70
C HIS A 45 -1.84 -2.90 9.32
N ILE A 46 -3.15 -2.76 9.16
CA ILE A 46 -3.77 -2.33 7.92
C ILE A 46 -4.48 -1.00 8.22
N GLU A 47 -4.21 0.03 7.43
CA GLU A 47 -4.82 1.35 7.53
C GLU A 47 -5.89 1.55 6.46
N LEU A 48 -6.96 2.26 6.81
CA LEU A 48 -7.98 2.69 5.86
C LEU A 48 -7.64 4.11 5.35
N GLY A 49 -7.50 4.27 4.03
CA GLY A 49 -7.30 5.57 3.40
C GLY A 49 -6.59 5.50 2.05
N ASP A 50 -6.56 6.63 1.34
CA ASP A 50 -5.88 6.77 0.06
C ASP A 50 -4.36 6.84 0.23
N THR A 51 -3.62 5.85 -0.28
CA THR A 51 -2.16 5.76 -0.16
C THR A 51 -1.42 6.86 -0.94
N LEU A 52 -2.03 7.43 -1.98
CA LEU A 52 -1.41 8.50 -2.78
C LEU A 52 -1.57 9.86 -2.07
N LEU A 53 -2.78 10.18 -1.63
CA LEU A 53 -3.12 11.47 -1.02
C LEU A 53 -2.77 11.56 0.47
N ASN A 54 -2.98 10.48 1.22
CA ASN A 54 -2.73 10.43 2.65
C ASN A 54 -2.00 9.12 3.02
N PRO A 55 -0.74 8.95 2.62
CA PRO A 55 0.08 7.81 3.01
C PRO A 55 0.29 7.80 4.52
N LYS A 56 -0.24 6.77 5.18
CA LYS A 56 -0.22 6.65 6.64
C LYS A 56 0.94 5.81 7.19
N LEU A 57 1.64 5.08 6.32
CA LEU A 57 2.76 4.21 6.67
C LEU A 57 4.10 4.87 6.28
N LYS A 58 4.28 6.14 6.66
CA LYS A 58 5.40 7.00 6.24
C LYS A 58 6.60 6.96 7.17
N ASP A 59 6.55 6.17 8.24
CA ASP A 59 7.38 6.34 9.45
C ASP A 59 8.85 5.86 9.28
N ASN A 60 9.46 6.08 8.11
CA ASN A 60 10.82 5.64 7.74
C ASN A 60 11.09 4.14 7.93
N LYS A 61 10.01 3.35 8.01
CA LYS A 61 10.10 1.91 8.07
C LYS A 61 10.44 1.39 6.68
N SER A 62 11.66 0.90 6.51
CA SER A 62 12.05 0.19 5.30
C SER A 62 11.42 -1.20 5.31
N PHE A 63 10.85 -1.62 4.19
CA PHE A 63 10.24 -2.94 4.05
C PHE A 63 11.14 -3.82 3.20
N ASP A 64 11.42 -5.05 3.64
CA ASP A 64 12.23 -6.01 2.88
C ASP A 64 11.51 -6.47 1.60
N ALA A 65 10.18 -6.51 1.63
CA ALA A 65 9.35 -6.89 0.50
C ALA A 65 8.06 -6.06 0.47
N ILE A 66 7.75 -5.53 -0.71
CA ILE A 66 6.51 -4.79 -0.98
C ILE A 66 5.74 -5.54 -2.07
N VAL A 67 4.48 -5.86 -1.80
CA VAL A 67 3.57 -6.49 -2.76
C VAL A 67 2.33 -5.63 -2.91
N SER A 68 2.07 -5.17 -4.12
CA SER A 68 0.87 -4.41 -4.46
C SER A 68 0.07 -5.12 -5.56
N ASN A 69 -1.23 -4.90 -5.56
CA ASN A 69 -2.10 -5.20 -6.69
C ASN A 69 -2.97 -3.96 -6.92
N PRO A 70 -2.40 -2.87 -7.47
CA PRO A 70 -3.14 -1.64 -7.66
C PRO A 70 -4.37 -1.91 -8.55
N PRO A 71 -5.52 -1.29 -8.27
CA PRO A 71 -6.68 -1.46 -9.13
C PRO A 71 -6.36 -0.82 -10.48
N TYR A 72 -6.60 -1.55 -11.56
CA TYR A 72 -6.23 -1.11 -12.89
C TYR A 72 -6.93 0.21 -13.26
N SER A 73 -6.17 1.22 -13.67
CA SER A 73 -6.71 2.51 -14.16
C SER A 73 -7.55 3.29 -13.14
N VAL A 74 -7.19 3.28 -11.85
CA VAL A 74 -7.79 4.21 -10.88
C VAL A 74 -7.53 5.64 -11.31
N LYS A 75 -8.59 6.44 -11.36
CA LYS A 75 -8.48 7.88 -11.57
C LYS A 75 -7.89 8.50 -10.32
N TRP A 76 -6.77 9.19 -10.45
CA TRP A 76 -6.13 9.93 -9.37
C TRP A 76 -5.98 11.41 -9.77
N ILE A 77 -5.79 12.29 -8.78
CA ILE A 77 -5.74 13.75 -9.00
C ILE A 77 -4.56 14.15 -9.90
N GLY A 78 -3.44 13.44 -9.75
CA GLY A 78 -2.25 13.55 -10.59
C GLY A 78 -1.85 14.96 -10.97
N SER A 79 -1.80 15.22 -12.27
CA SER A 79 -1.38 16.51 -12.83
C SER A 79 -2.30 17.70 -12.53
N ASP A 80 -3.49 17.51 -11.93
CA ASP A 80 -4.37 18.62 -11.52
C ASP A 80 -3.93 19.26 -10.21
N ASP A 81 -3.10 18.59 -9.41
CA ASP A 81 -2.50 19.17 -8.23
C ASP A 81 -0.98 19.35 -8.46
N PRO A 82 -0.56 20.54 -8.95
CA PRO A 82 0.85 20.81 -9.22
C PRO A 82 1.71 20.84 -7.95
N THR A 83 1.13 20.82 -6.74
CA THR A 83 1.93 20.74 -5.51
C THR A 83 2.55 19.36 -5.32
N LEU A 84 1.98 18.32 -5.94
CA LEU A 84 2.47 16.95 -5.86
C LEU A 84 3.83 16.74 -6.55
N ILE A 85 4.24 17.63 -7.46
CA ILE A 85 5.57 17.53 -8.11
C ILE A 85 6.71 17.72 -7.10
N ASN A 86 6.43 18.39 -5.98
CA ASN A 86 7.40 18.63 -4.91
C ASN A 86 7.37 17.53 -3.83
N ASP A 87 6.47 16.55 -3.92
CA ASP A 87 6.48 15.40 -3.03
C ASP A 87 7.72 14.56 -3.33
N GLU A 88 8.51 14.22 -2.32
CA GLU A 88 9.76 13.45 -2.45
C GLU A 88 9.57 12.12 -3.18
N ARG A 89 8.36 11.55 -3.18
CA ARG A 89 8.02 10.31 -3.89
C ARG A 89 7.95 10.49 -5.41
N PHE A 90 7.56 11.68 -5.88
CA PHE A 90 7.34 11.97 -7.31
C PHE A 90 8.40 12.91 -7.90
N ALA A 91 9.06 13.71 -7.05
CA ALA A 91 10.09 14.68 -7.45
C ALA A 91 11.25 14.05 -8.26
N PRO A 92 11.75 12.83 -7.95
CA PRO A 92 12.80 12.20 -8.74
C PRO A 92 12.39 11.87 -10.19
N ALA A 93 11.09 11.66 -10.45
CA ALA A 93 10.59 11.36 -11.78
C ALA A 93 10.43 12.62 -12.65
N GLY A 94 10.36 13.81 -12.04
CA GLY A 94 10.27 15.11 -12.73
C GLY A 94 8.97 15.37 -13.51
N ILE A 95 8.07 14.38 -13.60
CA ILE A 95 6.76 14.46 -14.27
C ILE A 95 5.76 13.62 -13.47
N LEU A 96 4.58 14.18 -13.17
CA LEU A 96 3.49 13.43 -12.53
C LEU A 96 2.82 12.50 -13.54
N PRO A 97 2.48 11.25 -13.18
CA PRO A 97 1.81 10.36 -14.11
C PRO A 97 0.40 10.85 -14.47
N PRO A 98 -0.08 10.57 -15.70
CA PRO A 98 -1.39 11.02 -16.16
C PRO A 98 -2.55 10.53 -15.30
N LYS A 99 -3.68 11.25 -15.30
CA LYS A 99 -4.88 10.95 -14.47
C LYS A 99 -5.41 9.52 -14.59
N SER A 100 -5.24 8.89 -15.75
CA SER A 100 -5.73 7.54 -16.05
C SER A 100 -4.68 6.44 -15.83
N LYS A 101 -3.50 6.80 -15.32
CA LYS A 101 -2.32 5.93 -15.18
C LYS A 101 -1.69 6.06 -13.78
N ALA A 102 -2.51 5.89 -12.74
CA ALA A 102 -2.05 5.84 -11.35
C ALA A 102 -1.08 4.67 -11.06
N ASP A 103 -0.95 3.71 -12.01
CA ASP A 103 -0.08 2.54 -11.89
C ASP A 103 1.43 2.88 -11.80
N PHE A 104 1.84 4.11 -12.14
CA PHE A 104 3.23 4.58 -12.09
C PHE A 104 3.59 5.38 -10.82
N CYS A 105 2.64 5.55 -9.89
CA CYS A 105 2.84 6.25 -8.62
C CYS A 105 3.36 5.34 -7.51
#